data_AF-A0A3B7PPF1-F1
#
_entry.id   AF-A0A3B7PPF1-F1
#
_cell.length_a   1.000
_cell.length_b   1.000
_cell.length_c   1.000
_cell.angle_alpha   90.00
_cell.angle_beta   90.00
_cell.angle_gamma   90.00
#
_symmetry.space_group_name_H-M   'P 1'
#
loop_
_entity.id
_entity.type
_entity.pdbx_description
1 polymer ?
#
loop_
_entity_poly.entity_id
_entity_poly.type
_entity_poly.pdbx_seq_one_letter_code
_entity_poly.pdbx_strand_id
1 'polypeptide(L)'
;MSQVKTVKIKDGASFRIINESDFKPGEHELYGDEALSAGPVMVNLAVGITPELQAAIDEAKAECEKVQAENVELKEQLATAHGELIAFKNDVTAMQAHIDELVPKAKKPTAAELKAAKAADDAKAAEQPEE
;
A
#
# COMPACT_ATOMS: atom_id res chain seq x y z
N MET A 1 31.90 68.83 -17.38
CA MET A 1 32.42 67.77 -16.49
C MET A 1 31.22 66.96 -16.02
N SER A 2 31.22 65.65 -16.19
CA SER A 2 30.13 64.81 -15.67
C SER A 2 30.19 64.79 -14.15
N GLN A 3 29.07 65.06 -13.49
CA GLN A 3 29.00 65.06 -12.04
C GLN A 3 29.12 63.62 -11.52
N VAL A 4 30.11 63.36 -10.67
CA VAL A 4 30.27 62.06 -10.00
C VAL A 4 29.25 61.98 -8.88
N LYS A 5 28.39 60.96 -8.89
CA LYS A 5 27.44 60.70 -7.81
C LYS A 5 28.11 59.88 -6.72
N THR A 6 27.86 60.24 -5.47
CA THR A 6 28.41 59.60 -4.29
C THR A 6 27.32 59.23 -3.30
N VAL A 7 27.58 58.23 -2.47
CA VAL A 7 26.69 57.79 -1.40
C VAL A 7 27.46 57.50 -0.12
N LYS A 8 26.81 57.73 1.03
CA LYS A 8 27.30 57.35 2.35
C LYS A 8 26.92 55.92 2.68
N ILE A 9 27.93 55.14 3.06
CA ILE A 9 27.78 53.78 3.56
C ILE A 9 28.23 53.71 5.02
N LYS A 10 27.66 52.77 5.78
CA LYS A 10 28.08 52.49 7.17
C LYS A 10 29.54 52.00 7.19
N ASP A 11 30.32 52.53 8.13
CA ASP A 11 31.68 52.11 8.42
C ASP A 11 31.89 52.08 9.94
N GLY A 12 31.55 50.94 10.54
CA GLY A 12 31.50 50.79 12.00
C GLY A 12 30.49 51.75 12.64
N ALA A 13 30.97 52.61 13.55
CA ALA A 13 30.17 53.64 14.21
C ALA A 13 30.04 54.95 13.40
N SER A 14 30.75 55.04 12.27
CA SER A 14 30.82 56.22 11.40
C SER A 14 30.29 55.91 10.00
N PHE A 15 30.45 56.85 9.07
CA PHE A 15 30.17 56.65 7.66
C PHE A 15 31.41 56.93 6.81
N ARG A 16 31.46 56.33 5.63
CA ARG A 16 32.39 56.69 4.57
C ARG A 16 31.63 57.00 3.28
N ILE A 17 32.18 57.89 2.47
CA ILE A 17 31.62 58.28 1.18
C ILE A 17 32.31 57.48 0.08
N ILE A 18 31.54 56.84 -0.78
CA ILE A 18 32.02 56.13 -1.98
C ILE A 18 31.30 56.66 -3.22
N ASN A 19 31.83 56.38 -4.41
CA ASN A 19 31.05 56.63 -5.62
C ASN A 19 29.86 55.68 -5.66
N GLU A 20 28.73 56.16 -6.18
CA GLU A 20 27.53 55.33 -6.32
C GLU A 20 27.78 54.12 -7.24
N SER A 21 28.66 54.27 -8.25
CA SER A 21 29.09 53.18 -9.13
C SER A 21 29.85 52.06 -8.41
N ASP A 22 30.46 52.39 -7.26
CA ASP A 22 31.24 51.44 -6.46
C ASP A 22 30.38 50.80 -5.36
N PHE A 23 29.09 51.14 -5.28
CA PHE A 23 28.16 50.53 -4.33
C PHE A 23 27.79 49.11 -4.78
N LYS A 24 27.89 48.16 -3.85
CA LYS A 24 27.55 46.75 -4.10
C LYS A 24 26.49 46.29 -3.10
N PRO A 25 25.28 45.95 -3.56
CA PRO A 25 24.26 45.34 -2.72
C PRO A 25 24.79 44.04 -2.08
N GLY A 26 24.76 43.95 -0.75
CA GLY A 26 25.25 42.79 0.02
C GLY A 26 26.64 42.98 0.66
N GLU A 27 27.50 43.83 0.09
CA GLU A 27 28.76 44.23 0.74
C GLU A 27 28.62 45.56 1.49
N HIS A 28 27.78 46.47 0.97
CA HIS A 28 27.58 47.80 1.53
C HIS A 28 26.15 48.00 2.04
N GLU A 29 26.04 48.71 3.16
CA GLU A 29 24.76 49.18 3.73
C GLU A 29 24.76 50.72 3.75
N LEU A 30 23.67 51.33 3.30
CA LEU A 30 23.51 52.79 3.27
C LEU A 30 23.44 53.35 4.70
N TYR A 31 24.02 54.54 4.92
CA TYR A 31 24.01 55.20 6.24
C TYR A 31 22.86 56.21 6.35
N GLY A 32 22.00 56.06 7.36
CA GLY A 32 20.87 56.97 7.58
C GLY A 32 19.80 56.85 6.49
N ASP A 33 19.23 57.98 6.07
CA ASP A 33 18.19 58.06 5.04
C ASP A 33 18.76 58.19 3.60
N GLU A 34 20.02 57.82 3.40
CA GLU A 34 20.66 57.88 2.09
C GLU A 34 20.04 56.84 1.14
N ALA A 35 19.85 57.20 -0.12
CA ALA A 35 19.29 56.34 -1.15
C ALA A 35 20.17 56.34 -2.40
N LEU A 36 20.25 55.20 -3.09
CA LEU A 36 20.84 55.14 -4.42
C LEU A 36 19.98 55.94 -5.41
N SER A 37 20.61 56.58 -6.39
CA SER A 37 19.88 57.31 -7.43
C SER A 37 19.12 56.38 -8.37
N ALA A 38 19.59 55.13 -8.51
CA ALA A 38 18.80 54.03 -9.02
C ALA A 38 17.97 53.44 -7.87
N GLY A 39 16.65 53.68 -7.89
CA GLY A 39 15.72 53.10 -6.92
C GLY A 39 15.75 51.56 -6.91
N PRO A 40 15.11 50.92 -5.92
CA PRO A 40 15.08 49.47 -5.82
C PRO A 40 14.52 48.85 -7.11
N VAL A 41 15.27 47.90 -7.68
CA VAL A 41 14.81 47.10 -8.82
C VAL A 41 13.79 46.08 -8.29
N MET A 42 12.51 46.32 -8.60
CA MET A 42 11.43 45.37 -8.31
C MET A 42 11.53 44.19 -9.29
N VAL A 43 11.97 43.03 -8.81
CA VAL A 43 11.89 41.78 -9.57
C VAL A 43 10.54 41.13 -9.26
N ASN A 44 9.60 41.21 -10.21
CA ASN A 44 8.34 40.49 -10.12
C ASN A 44 8.59 39.01 -10.46
N LEU A 45 8.82 38.17 -9.45
CA LEU A 45 8.93 36.73 -9.60
C LEU A 45 7.53 36.10 -9.52
N ALA A 46 6.97 35.70 -10.67
CA ALA A 46 5.76 34.91 -10.70
C ALA A 46 6.08 33.47 -10.26
N VAL A 47 5.84 33.15 -9.00
CA VAL A 47 5.97 31.78 -8.47
C VAL A 47 4.65 31.04 -8.76
N GLY A 48 4.54 30.48 -9.97
CA GLY A 48 3.51 29.50 -10.32
C GLY A 48 3.99 28.07 -10.09
N ILE A 49 3.06 27.11 -10.04
CA ILE A 49 3.41 25.69 -10.17
C ILE A 49 4.09 25.52 -11.53
N THR A 50 5.31 25.00 -11.55
CA THR A 50 6.02 24.78 -12.81
C THR A 50 5.27 23.71 -13.62
N PRO A 51 5.32 23.75 -14.96
CA PRO A 51 4.66 22.74 -15.80
C PRO A 51 5.04 21.30 -15.42
N GLU A 52 6.29 21.07 -14.99
CA GLU A 52 6.79 19.78 -14.56
C GLU A 52 6.11 19.31 -13.26
N LEU A 53 5.92 20.23 -12.30
CA LEU A 53 5.24 19.90 -11.06
C LEU A 53 3.74 19.64 -11.31
N GLN A 54 3.11 20.35 -12.24
CA GLN A 54 1.72 20.10 -12.62
C GLN A 54 1.56 18.72 -13.27
N ALA A 55 2.47 18.34 -14.17
CA ALA A 55 2.46 17.02 -14.81
C ALA A 55 2.61 15.89 -13.78
N ALA A 56 3.53 16.03 -12.82
CA ALA A 56 3.72 15.04 -11.76
C ALA A 56 2.48 14.90 -10.86
N ILE A 57 1.79 16.00 -10.57
CA ILE A 57 0.53 15.99 -9.80
C ILE A 57 -0.57 15.24 -10.57
N ASP A 58 -0.68 15.46 -11.87
CA ASP A 58 -1.73 14.85 -12.68
C ASP A 58 -1.46 13.35 -12.91
N GLU A 59 -0.19 12.95 -13.09
CA GLU A 59 0.22 11.54 -13.12
C GLU A 59 -0.10 10.83 -11.79
N ALA A 60 0.28 11.44 -10.65
CA ALA A 60 0.00 10.87 -9.33
C ALA A 60 -1.50 10.69 -9.07
N LYS A 61 -2.35 11.62 -9.53
CA LYS A 61 -3.81 11.48 -9.43
C LYS A 61 -4.32 10.30 -10.26
N ALA A 62 -3.86 10.17 -11.50
CA ALA A 62 -4.25 9.07 -12.38
C ALA A 62 -3.85 7.71 -11.79
N GLU A 63 -2.67 7.61 -11.20
CA GLU A 63 -2.24 6.39 -10.49
C GLU A 63 -3.12 6.11 -9.26
N CYS A 64 -3.44 7.13 -8.46
CA CYS A 64 -4.35 6.96 -7.32
C CYS A 64 -5.76 6.50 -7.73
N GLU A 65 -6.29 6.99 -8.84
CA GLU A 65 -7.58 6.55 -9.37
C GLU A 65 -7.53 5.09 -9.83
N LYS A 66 -6.46 4.71 -10.54
CA LYS A 66 -6.23 3.33 -10.98
C LYS A 66 -6.14 2.35 -9.81
N VAL A 67 -5.33 2.68 -8.80
CA VAL A 67 -5.16 1.83 -7.61
C VAL A 67 -6.47 1.68 -6.84
N GLN A 68 -7.30 2.73 -6.78
CA GLN A 68 -8.62 2.63 -6.17
C GLN A 68 -9.55 1.68 -6.93
N ALA A 69 -9.58 1.76 -8.26
CA ALA A 69 -10.39 0.86 -9.09
C ALA A 69 -9.96 -0.60 -8.92
N GLU A 70 -8.65 -0.89 -8.99
CA GLU A 70 -8.10 -2.23 -8.77
C GLU A 70 -8.42 -2.74 -7.35
N ASN A 71 -8.37 -1.87 -6.33
CA ASN A 71 -8.70 -2.24 -4.96
C ASN A 71 -10.18 -2.64 -4.79
N VAL A 72 -11.10 -1.94 -5.48
CA VAL A 72 -12.52 -2.28 -5.49
C VAL A 72 -12.74 -3.63 -6.16
N GLU A 73 -12.16 -3.84 -7.34
CA GLU A 73 -12.28 -5.11 -8.07
C GLU A 73 -11.75 -6.29 -7.25
N LEU A 74 -10.57 -6.16 -6.64
CA LEU A 74 -9.98 -7.21 -5.81
C LEU A 74 -10.85 -7.54 -4.58
N LYS A 75 -11.51 -6.54 -3.98
CA LYS A 75 -12.44 -6.78 -2.87
C LYS A 75 -13.67 -7.56 -3.32
N GLU A 76 -14.21 -7.26 -4.49
CA GLU A 76 -15.36 -7.99 -5.06
C GLU A 76 -15.00 -9.43 -5.40
N GLN A 77 -13.83 -9.65 -6.03
CA GLN A 77 -13.33 -10.98 -6.32
C GLN A 77 -13.11 -11.79 -5.03
N LEU A 78 -12.52 -11.17 -4.00
CA LEU A 78 -12.30 -11.82 -2.70
C LEU A 78 -13.64 -12.19 -2.02
N ALA A 79 -14.63 -11.30 -2.05
CA ALA A 79 -15.96 -11.57 -1.50
C ALA A 79 -16.64 -12.74 -2.21
N THR A 80 -16.52 -12.79 -3.55
CA THR A 80 -17.06 -13.88 -4.38
C THR A 80 -16.40 -15.21 -4.03
N ALA A 81 -15.06 -15.26 -4.06
CA ALA A 81 -14.30 -16.47 -3.74
C ALA A 81 -14.57 -16.97 -2.31
N HIS A 82 -14.74 -16.05 -1.35
CA HIS A 82 -15.11 -16.41 0.02
C HIS A 82 -16.51 -17.01 0.10
N GLY A 83 -17.48 -16.46 -0.64
CA GLY A 83 -18.84 -17.00 -0.74
C GLY A 83 -18.85 -18.41 -1.35
N GLU A 84 -18.13 -18.61 -2.45
CA GLU A 84 -17.99 -19.91 -3.12
C GLU A 84 -17.34 -20.96 -2.19
N LEU A 85 -16.31 -20.57 -1.43
CA LEU A 85 -15.66 -21.45 -0.47
C LEU A 85 -16.62 -21.90 0.64
N ILE A 86 -17.49 -21.00 1.12
CA ILE A 86 -18.52 -21.35 2.11
C ILE A 86 -19.52 -22.34 1.51
N ALA A 87 -20.02 -22.07 0.31
CA ALA A 87 -20.95 -22.96 -0.38
C ALA A 87 -20.34 -24.36 -0.58
N PHE A 88 -19.10 -24.42 -1.07
CA PHE A 88 -18.37 -25.67 -1.24
C PHE A 88 -18.21 -26.45 0.07
N LYS A 89 -17.85 -25.79 1.18
CA LYS A 89 -17.75 -26.44 2.50
C LYS A 89 -19.09 -27.02 2.97
N ASN A 90 -20.19 -26.32 2.71
CA ASN A 90 -21.53 -26.79 3.05
C ASN A 90 -21.88 -28.04 2.22
N ASP A 91 -21.58 -28.02 0.92
CA ASP A 91 -21.81 -29.16 0.02
C ASP A 91 -20.98 -30.38 0.44
N VAL A 92 -19.70 -30.19 0.78
CA VAL A 92 -18.84 -31.27 1.29
C VAL A 92 -19.42 -31.87 2.58
N THR A 93 -19.95 -31.03 3.48
CA THR A 93 -20.57 -31.50 4.72
C THR A 93 -21.83 -32.32 4.44
N ALA A 94 -22.68 -31.84 3.52
CA ALA A 94 -23.89 -32.56 3.10
C ALA A 94 -23.56 -33.89 2.42
N MET A 95 -22.55 -33.91 1.54
CA MET A 95 -22.06 -35.12 0.90
C MET A 95 -21.50 -36.12 1.91
N GLN A 96 -20.76 -35.65 2.93
CA GLN A 96 -20.24 -36.52 3.99
C GLN A 96 -21.38 -37.17 4.79
N ALA A 97 -22.42 -36.40 5.13
CA ALA A 97 -23.61 -36.96 5.79
C ALA A 97 -24.28 -38.04 4.92
N HIS A 98 -24.37 -37.80 3.60
CA HIS A 98 -24.89 -38.78 2.65
C HIS A 98 -24.03 -40.05 2.56
N ILE A 99 -22.70 -39.91 2.63
CA ILE A 99 -21.77 -41.04 2.69
C ILE A 99 -22.02 -41.84 3.97
N ASP A 100 -22.12 -41.17 5.13
CA ASP A 100 -22.33 -41.83 6.42
C ASP A 100 -23.65 -42.61 6.49
N GLU A 101 -24.68 -42.17 5.77
CA GLU A 101 -25.95 -42.90 5.61
C GLU A 101 -25.83 -44.14 4.72
N LEU A 102 -25.03 -44.05 3.65
CA LEU A 102 -24.84 -45.15 2.69
C LEU A 102 -23.81 -46.17 3.13
N VAL A 103 -22.86 -45.80 4.00
CA VAL A 103 -21.94 -46.74 4.62
C VAL A 103 -22.77 -47.71 5.44
N PRO A 104 -22.74 -49.03 5.12
CA PRO A 104 -23.50 -50.00 5.87
C PRO A 104 -23.05 -49.92 7.33
N LYS A 105 -23.95 -49.49 8.22
CA LYS A 105 -23.75 -49.60 9.67
C LYS A 105 -23.51 -51.08 9.91
N ALA A 106 -22.26 -51.47 10.11
CA ALA A 106 -21.89 -52.86 10.34
C ALA A 106 -22.80 -53.38 11.47
N LYS A 107 -23.74 -54.26 11.11
CA LYS A 107 -24.53 -54.96 12.12
C LYS A 107 -23.51 -55.73 12.92
N LYS A 108 -23.35 -55.36 14.19
CA LYS A 108 -22.57 -56.13 15.15
C LYS A 108 -23.08 -57.58 15.02
N PRO A 109 -22.22 -58.56 14.68
CA PRO A 109 -22.70 -59.90 14.41
C PRO A 109 -23.48 -60.38 15.63
N THR A 110 -24.67 -60.89 15.39
CA THR A 110 -25.54 -61.39 16.45
C THR A 110 -24.86 -62.56 17.15
N ALA A 111 -25.21 -62.79 18.41
CA ALA A 111 -24.68 -63.94 19.15
C ALA A 111 -24.96 -65.27 18.44
N ALA A 112 -26.01 -65.34 17.61
CA ALA A 112 -26.32 -66.48 16.76
C ALA A 112 -25.32 -66.64 15.61
N GLU A 113 -24.96 -65.56 14.92
CA GLU A 113 -23.97 -65.57 13.83
C GLU A 113 -22.56 -65.91 14.33
N LEU A 114 -22.18 -65.41 15.51
CA LEU A 114 -20.91 -65.76 16.16
C LEU A 114 -20.85 -67.23 16.56
N LYS A 115 -21.98 -67.81 17.02
CA LYS A 115 -22.06 -69.23 17.36
C LYS A 115 -22.04 -70.12 16.12
N ALA A 116 -22.69 -69.71 15.03
CA ALA A 116 -22.69 -70.46 13.78
C ALA A 116 -21.30 -70.51 13.13
N ALA A 117 -20.54 -69.39 13.17
CA ALA A 117 -19.17 -69.36 12.69
C ALA A 117 -18.25 -70.28 13.49
N LYS A 118 -18.38 -70.29 14.83
CA LYS A 118 -17.59 -71.17 15.70
C LYS A 118 -17.91 -72.65 15.47
N ALA A 119 -19.18 -73.00 15.28
CA ALA A 119 -19.58 -74.37 15.01
C ALA A 119 -19.07 -74.90 13.64
N ALA A 120 -18.92 -74.01 12.65
CA ALA A 120 -18.38 -74.38 11.34
C ALA A 120 -16.86 -74.63 11.39
N ASP A 121 -16.11 -73.86 12.19
CA ASP A 121 -14.68 -74.09 12.42
C ASP A 121 -14.42 -75.37 13.23
N ASP A 122 -15.21 -75.60 14.28
CA ASP A 122 -15.08 -76.81 15.11
C ASP A 122 -15.44 -78.09 14.32
N ALA A 123 -16.37 -78.01 13.36
CA ALA A 123 -16.70 -79.13 12.47
C ALA A 123 -15.59 -79.44 11.45
N LYS A 124 -14.91 -78.41 10.91
CA LYS A 124 -13.76 -78.61 10.01
C LYS A 124 -12.54 -79.20 10.71
N ALA A 125 -12.34 -78.89 11.98
CA ALA A 125 -11.27 -79.45 12.79
C ALA A 125 -11.48 -80.94 13.12
N ALA A 126 -12.74 -81.41 13.12
CA ALA A 126 -13.08 -82.81 13.41
C ALA A 126 -13.01 -83.75 12.18
N GLU A 127 -12.87 -83.21 10.96
CA GLU A 127 -12.84 -83.99 9.71
C GLU A 127 -11.44 -84.22 9.14
N GLN A 128 -10.35 -83.74 9.78
CA GLN A 128 -9.00 -84.14 9.38
C GLN A 128 -8.64 -85.48 10.00
N PRO A 129 -8.50 -86.57 9.23
CA PRO A 129 -7.97 -87.82 9.75
C PRO A 129 -6.47 -87.60 10.03
N GLU A 130 -6.03 -87.99 11.22
CA GLU A 130 -4.60 -88.16 11.49
C GLU A 130 -4.07 -89.28 10.57
N GLU A 131 -3.36 -88.92 9.51
CA GLU A 131 -2.42 -89.80 8.79
C GLU A 131 -0.98 -89.48 9.20
#